data_AF-A0A957HGN2-F1
#
_entry.id   AF-A0A957HGN2-F1
#
_cell.length_a   1.000
_cell.length_b   1.000
_cell.length_c   1.000
_cell.angle_alpha   90.00
_cell.angle_beta   90.00
_cell.angle_gamma   90.00
#
_symmetry.space_group_name_H-M   'P 1'
#
loop_
_entity.id
_entity.type
_entity.pdbx_description
1 polymer ?
#
loop_
_entity_poly.entity_id
_entity_poly.type
_entity_poly.pdbx_seq_one_letter_code
_entity_poly.pdbx_strand_id
1 'polypeptide(L)'
;ALATTSPPGIAALYEDPDIQELMPFATLDVVAGVTPRPSYSTGALYNEVSTLYFSAVHSVLTGEEDADVAMELLELELMDLLGSE
;
A
#
# COMPACT_ATOMS: atom_id res chain seq x y z
N ALA A 1 -22.68 -7.96 19.04
CA ALA A 1 -21.68 -6.92 19.33
C ALA A 1 -20.66 -6.91 18.21
N LEU A 2 -20.19 -5.72 17.79
CA LEU A 2 -19.05 -5.61 16.88
C LEU A 2 -17.86 -6.35 17.50
N ALA A 3 -17.39 -7.40 16.82
CA ALA A 3 -16.37 -8.30 17.36
C ALA A 3 -14.94 -7.75 17.20
N THR A 4 -14.75 -6.73 16.36
CA THR A 4 -13.46 -6.10 16.08
C THR A 4 -13.65 -4.60 15.79
N THR A 5 -12.58 -3.83 15.92
CA THR A 5 -12.51 -2.41 15.53
C THR A 5 -12.00 -2.21 14.11
N SER A 6 -12.20 -3.20 13.22
CA SER A 6 -11.76 -3.09 11.83
C SER A 6 -12.68 -2.13 11.06
N PRO A 7 -12.13 -1.21 10.26
CA PRO A 7 -12.95 -0.35 9.40
C PRO A 7 -13.86 -1.17 8.48
N PRO A 8 -15.13 -0.77 8.27
CA PRO A 8 -16.03 -1.49 7.39
C PRO A 8 -15.51 -1.58 5.94
N GLY A 9 -15.71 -2.73 5.30
CA GLY A 9 -15.46 -2.89 3.85
C GLY A 9 -16.61 -2.44 2.96
N ILE A 10 -17.77 -2.11 3.54
CA ILE A 10 -18.96 -1.61 2.86
C ILE A 10 -19.11 -0.13 3.20
N ALA A 11 -19.09 0.75 2.19
CA ALA A 11 -19.14 2.20 2.39
C ALA A 11 -20.37 2.67 3.18
N ALA A 12 -21.55 2.08 2.93
CA ALA A 12 -22.78 2.44 3.64
C ALA A 12 -22.72 2.21 5.16
N LEU A 13 -21.84 1.31 5.64
CA LEU A 13 -21.68 1.03 7.06
C LEU A 13 -20.94 2.15 7.81
N TYR A 14 -20.33 3.11 7.11
CA TYR A 14 -19.74 4.29 7.75
C TYR A 14 -20.81 5.30 8.21
N GLU A 15 -22.05 5.20 7.73
CA GLU A 15 -23.16 6.04 8.18
C GLU A 15 -24.01 5.38 9.29
N ASP A 16 -23.70 4.12 9.64
CA ASP A 16 -24.45 3.36 10.63
C ASP A 16 -24.22 3.94 12.04
N PRO A 17 -25.30 4.30 12.78
CA PRO A 17 -25.19 4.96 14.08
C PRO A 17 -24.54 4.07 15.15
N ASP A 18 -24.75 2.75 15.11
CA ASP A 18 -24.16 1.81 16.07
C ASP A 18 -22.64 1.70 15.82
N ILE A 19 -22.22 1.80 14.55
CA ILE A 19 -20.80 1.84 14.16
C ILE A 19 -20.17 3.17 14.59
N GLN A 20 -20.82 4.30 14.38
CA GLN A 20 -20.28 5.61 14.76
C GLN A 20 -20.16 5.78 16.28
N GLU A 21 -21.07 5.18 17.06
CA GLU A 21 -20.97 5.16 18.52
C GLU A 21 -19.75 4.37 19.00
N LEU A 22 -19.48 3.20 18.40
CA LEU A 22 -18.43 2.28 18.85
C LEU A 22 -17.06 2.52 18.18
N MET A 23 -17.04 3.12 16.97
CA MET A 23 -15.86 3.37 16.16
C MET A 23 -15.88 4.80 15.58
N PRO A 24 -15.82 5.85 16.41
CA PRO A 24 -15.90 7.25 15.96
C PRO A 24 -14.75 7.68 15.03
N PHE A 25 -13.69 6.87 14.91
CA PHE A 25 -12.59 7.08 13.98
C PHE A 25 -12.88 6.53 12.57
N ALA A 26 -13.88 5.66 12.42
CA ALA A 26 -14.24 5.06 11.14
C ALA A 26 -15.01 6.09 10.31
N THR A 27 -14.29 6.88 9.52
CA THR A 27 -14.86 7.85 8.59
C THR A 27 -14.57 7.44 7.15
N LEU A 28 -15.42 7.87 6.21
CA LEU A 28 -15.16 7.66 4.78
C LEU A 28 -13.84 8.30 4.33
N ASP A 29 -13.39 9.37 4.99
CA ASP A 29 -12.12 10.03 4.70
C ASP A 29 -10.91 9.11 4.95
N VAL A 30 -10.99 8.22 5.94
CA VAL A 30 -9.92 7.25 6.22
C VAL A 30 -9.73 6.26 5.06
N VAL A 31 -10.81 5.94 4.34
CA VAL A 31 -10.76 4.98 3.22
C VAL A 31 -10.63 5.63 1.85
N ALA A 32 -10.96 6.92 1.70
CA ALA A 32 -10.96 7.62 0.42
C ALA A 32 -9.58 7.67 -0.26
N GLY A 33 -8.49 7.58 0.50
CA GLY A 33 -7.11 7.61 -0.01
C GLY A 33 -6.39 6.25 -0.05
N VAL A 34 -7.08 5.14 0.26
CA VAL A 34 -6.42 3.84 0.36
C VAL A 34 -6.13 3.28 -1.04
N THR A 35 -4.86 3.03 -1.32
CA THR A 35 -4.44 2.30 -2.51
C THR A 35 -4.12 0.85 -2.15
N PRO A 36 -4.55 -0.13 -2.97
CA PRO A 36 -4.09 -1.50 -2.80
C PRO A 36 -2.58 -1.56 -3.12
N ARG A 37 -1.84 -2.36 -2.35
CA ARG A 37 -0.49 -2.76 -2.76
C ARG A 37 -0.57 -3.51 -4.11
N PRO A 38 0.49 -3.50 -4.94
CA PRO A 38 0.44 -4.07 -6.31
C PRO A 38 0.38 -5.60 -6.37
N SER A 39 -0.11 -6.29 -5.32
CA SER A 39 -0.21 -7.76 -5.28
C SER A 39 -1.14 -8.32 -6.36
N TYR A 40 -2.12 -7.54 -6.81
CA TYR A 40 -3.00 -7.94 -7.91
C TYR A 40 -2.26 -8.04 -9.25
N SER A 41 -1.43 -7.04 -9.58
CA SER A 41 -0.70 -6.99 -10.85
C SER A 41 0.56 -7.85 -10.86
N THR A 42 1.22 -8.02 -9.71
CA THR A 42 2.49 -8.75 -9.61
C THR A 42 2.30 -10.23 -9.25
N GLY A 43 1.15 -10.60 -8.70
CA GLY A 43 0.81 -11.99 -8.38
C GLY A 43 1.87 -12.69 -7.53
N ALA A 44 2.40 -13.80 -8.04
CA ALA A 44 3.42 -14.59 -7.36
C ALA A 44 4.73 -13.82 -7.10
N LEU A 45 5.02 -12.78 -7.88
CA LEU A 45 6.23 -11.95 -7.78
C LEU A 45 6.08 -10.78 -6.78
N TYR A 46 4.98 -10.72 -6.04
CA TYR A 46 4.71 -9.61 -5.11
C TYR A 46 5.82 -9.43 -4.05
N ASN A 47 6.40 -10.51 -3.56
CA ASN A 47 7.45 -10.43 -2.53
C ASN A 47 8.74 -9.85 -3.11
N GLU A 48 9.11 -10.28 -4.32
CA GLU A 48 10.28 -9.78 -5.04
C GLU A 48 10.12 -8.30 -5.37
N VAL A 49 8.96 -7.90 -5.93
CA VAL A 49 8.64 -6.47 -6.18
C VAL A 49 8.68 -5.65 -4.90
N SER A 50 8.09 -6.14 -3.81
CA SER A 50 8.11 -5.44 -2.53
C SER A 50 9.53 -5.29 -1.98
N THR A 51 10.40 -6.27 -2.23
CA THR A 51 11.80 -6.27 -1.78
C THR A 51 12.64 -5.24 -2.52
N LEU A 52 12.51 -5.19 -3.85
CA LEU A 52 13.15 -4.15 -4.66
C LEU A 52 12.70 -2.77 -4.20
N TYR A 53 11.39 -2.58 -4.05
CA TYR A 53 10.82 -1.28 -3.66
C TYR A 53 11.32 -0.80 -2.29
N PHE A 54 11.22 -1.62 -1.24
CA PHE A 54 11.65 -1.16 0.09
C PHE A 54 13.18 -0.99 0.18
N SER A 55 13.96 -1.73 -0.60
CA SER A 55 15.42 -1.61 -0.62
C SER A 55 15.85 -0.30 -1.28
N ALA A 56 15.24 0.06 -2.41
CA ALA A 56 15.47 1.36 -3.06
C ALA A 56 15.03 2.53 -2.17
N VAL A 57 13.89 2.42 -1.48
CA VAL A 57 13.49 3.45 -0.50
C VAL A 57 14.47 3.51 0.67
N HIS A 58 14.97 2.36 1.13
CA HIS A 58 15.93 2.31 2.23
C HIS A 58 17.25 3.03 1.87
N SER A 59 17.80 2.79 0.68
CA SER A 59 19.06 3.44 0.25
C SER A 59 18.94 4.97 0.19
N VAL A 60 17.78 5.48 -0.22
CA VAL A 60 17.48 6.92 -0.18
C VAL A 60 17.43 7.44 1.25
N LEU A 61 16.75 6.72 2.15
CA LEU A 61 16.61 7.13 3.55
C LEU A 61 17.91 7.04 4.34
N THR A 62 18.85 6.16 3.96
CA THR A 62 20.18 6.04 4.58
C THR A 62 21.22 6.96 3.92
N GLY A 63 20.88 7.61 2.81
CA GLY A 63 21.79 8.48 2.06
C GLY A 63 22.85 7.71 1.27
N GLU A 64 22.60 6.44 0.97
CA GLU A 64 23.44 5.62 0.09
C GLU A 64 23.26 6.00 -1.38
N GLU A 65 22.04 6.39 -1.78
CA GLU A 65 21.71 6.80 -3.15
C GLU A 65 20.84 8.06 -3.15
N ASP A 66 20.98 8.88 -4.20
CA ASP A 66 20.07 9.99 -4.47
C ASP A 66 18.71 9.44 -4.92
N ALA A 67 17.63 10.18 -4.61
CA ALA A 67 16.27 9.69 -4.83
C ALA A 67 15.92 9.45 -6.31
N ASP A 68 16.39 10.30 -7.20
CA ASP A 68 16.22 10.13 -8.65
C ASP A 68 16.93 8.88 -9.16
N VAL A 69 18.20 8.70 -8.79
CA VAL A 69 19.00 7.52 -9.15
C VAL A 69 18.38 6.24 -8.62
N ALA A 70 17.98 6.20 -7.35
CA ALA A 70 17.39 5.02 -6.74
C ALA A 70 16.06 4.61 -7.41
N MET A 71 15.24 5.59 -7.84
CA MET A 71 13.98 5.31 -8.53
C MET A 71 14.20 4.85 -9.98
N GLU A 72 15.20 5.38 -10.69
CA GLU A 72 15.57 4.90 -12.04
C GLU A 72 16.10 3.46 -11.99
N LEU A 73 16.98 3.14 -11.03
CA LEU A 73 17.47 1.79 -10.83
C LEU A 73 16.33 0.82 -10.48
N LEU A 74 15.43 1.22 -9.58
CA LEU A 74 14.24 0.43 -9.24
C LEU A 74 13.37 0.16 -10.47
N GLU A 75 13.15 1.15 -11.33
CA GLU A 75 12.39 0.95 -12.57
C GLU A 75 13.01 -0.13 -13.46
N LEU A 76 14.33 -0.08 -13.66
CA LEU A 76 15.06 -1.09 -14.44
C LEU A 76 14.95 -2.49 -13.83
N GLU A 77 15.11 -2.61 -12.51
CA GLU A 77 14.99 -3.89 -11.80
C GLU A 77 13.56 -4.46 -11.87
N LEU A 78 12.54 -3.60 -11.81
CA LEU A 78 11.15 -4.01 -11.95
C LEU A 78 10.82 -4.44 -13.39
N MET A 79 11.34 -3.75 -14.40
CA MET A 79 11.18 -4.13 -15.81
C MET A 79 11.78 -5.50 -16.09
N ASP A 80 12.99 -5.77 -15.58
CA ASP A 80 13.66 -7.07 -15.68
C ASP A 80 12.86 -8.17 -14.98
N LEU A 81 12.44 -7.93 -13.72
CA LEU A 81 11.68 -8.90 -12.93
C LEU A 81 10.32 -9.24 -13.55
N LEU A 82 9.63 -8.24 -14.12
CA LEU A 82 8.28 -8.40 -14.67
C LEU A 82 8.28 -8.79 -16.15
N GLY A 83 9.45 -8.83 -16.80
CA GLY A 83 9.59 -9.17 -18.22
C GLY A 83 8.92 -8.17 -19.15
N SER A 84 8.89 -6.89 -18.77
CA SER A 84 8.36 -5.80 -19.58
C SER A 84 9.52 -5.01 -20.19
N GLU A 85 9.83 -5.27 -21.47
CA GLU A 85 10.73 -4.45 -22.31
C GLU A 85 9.98 -3.25 -22.94
#